data_AF-A0AA93BID9-F1
#
_entry.id   AF-A0AA93BID9-F1
#
_cell.length_a   1.000
_cell.length_b   1.000
_cell.length_c   1.000
_cell.angle_alpha   90.00
_cell.angle_beta   90.00
_cell.angle_gamma   90.00
#
_symmetry.space_group_name_H-M   'P 1'
#
loop_
_entity.id
_entity.type
_entity.pdbx_description
1 polymer ?
#
loop_
_entity_poly.entity_id
_entity_poly.type
_entity_poly.pdbx_seq_one_letter_code
_entity_poly.pdbx_strand_id
1 'polypeptide(L)'
;MVCERYWEHKRFESKPFWQVHFGVVDADSGNILKFTSANRWTDKATATDIYNKVKDTGSVIITKVATKRKVEKAPLLYDLTTLQKEANSQHGFTAEHTLSIAQKLYEAKFITYPRTSSRYISDDVFATLPKLFKNLENHSEYGEKVKLLPGSEDYCKNSVNAAKVTDHHALLITENAAIGLFKDEKIVYDMILCRMIEAFSAD
;
A
#
# COMPACT_ATOMS: atom_id res chain seq x y z
N MET A 1 -1.64 -5.24 24.72
CA MET A 1 -2.10 -5.33 23.32
C MET A 1 -3.01 -6.52 23.02
N VAL A 2 -2.56 -7.79 23.01
CA VAL A 2 -3.43 -8.93 22.58
C VAL A 2 -4.59 -9.20 23.56
N CYS A 3 -4.32 -9.34 24.86
CA CYS A 3 -5.37 -9.57 25.87
C CYS A 3 -6.37 -8.40 25.94
N GLU A 4 -5.87 -7.17 25.79
CA GLU A 4 -6.67 -5.96 25.77
C GLU A 4 -7.65 -5.95 24.58
N ARG A 5 -7.15 -6.16 23.35
CA ARG A 5 -8.01 -6.30 22.17
C ARG A 5 -9.01 -7.45 22.27
N TYR A 6 -8.61 -8.57 22.87
CA TYR A 6 -9.51 -9.68 23.12
C TYR A 6 -10.69 -9.25 24.00
N TRP A 7 -10.41 -8.53 25.09
CA TRP A 7 -11.46 -8.03 25.98
C TRP A 7 -12.29 -6.91 25.34
N GLU A 8 -11.69 -6.01 24.56
CA GLU A 8 -12.43 -5.02 23.76
C GLU A 8 -13.43 -5.72 22.83
N HIS A 9 -12.98 -6.74 22.09
CA HIS A 9 -13.85 -7.50 21.20
C HIS A 9 -14.93 -8.27 21.96
N LYS A 10 -14.59 -8.91 23.08
CA LYS A 10 -15.55 -9.67 23.91
C LYS A 10 -16.60 -8.78 24.58
N ARG A 11 -16.22 -7.56 24.94
CA ARG A 11 -17.10 -6.57 25.60
C ARG A 11 -17.80 -5.66 24.60
N PHE A 12 -17.53 -5.81 23.30
CA PHE A 12 -18.19 -5.01 22.28
C PHE A 12 -19.65 -5.43 22.14
N GLU A 13 -20.55 -4.53 22.52
CA GLU A 13 -21.97 -4.65 22.28
C GLU A 13 -22.34 -3.85 21.04
N SER A 14 -22.75 -4.54 19.97
CA SER A 14 -23.22 -3.89 18.75
C SER A 14 -24.51 -3.14 19.03
N LYS A 15 -24.51 -1.83 18.75
CA LYS A 15 -25.70 -0.97 18.90
C LYS A 15 -26.17 -0.53 17.51
N PRO A 16 -27.46 -0.65 17.20
CA PRO A 16 -27.98 -0.18 15.92
C PRO A 16 -27.88 1.34 15.83
N PHE A 17 -27.61 1.82 14.62
CA PHE A 17 -27.75 3.21 14.25
C PHE A 17 -28.35 3.30 12.85
N TRP A 18 -28.95 4.44 12.55
CA TRP A 18 -29.60 4.72 11.28
C TRP A 18 -28.90 5.90 10.60
N GLN A 19 -28.71 5.78 9.28
CA GLN A 19 -28.30 6.86 8.39
C GLN A 19 -29.31 6.97 7.26
N VAL A 20 -29.57 8.20 6.83
CA VAL A 20 -30.47 8.47 5.71
C VAL A 20 -29.63 8.52 4.44
N HIS A 21 -30.10 7.80 3.43
CA HIS A 21 -29.51 7.80 2.09
C HIS A 21 -30.59 8.17 1.07
N PHE A 22 -30.21 8.92 0.03
CA PHE A 22 -31.06 9.17 -1.13
C PHE A 22 -30.23 9.06 -2.41
N GLY A 23 -30.89 8.73 -3.52
CA GLY A 23 -30.28 8.65 -4.84
C GLY A 23 -30.80 9.76 -5.74
N VAL A 24 -29.94 10.32 -6.57
CA VAL A 24 -30.32 11.24 -7.66
C VAL A 24 -29.85 10.63 -8.96
N VAL A 25 -30.69 10.63 -9.99
CA VAL A 25 -30.28 10.20 -11.34
C VAL A 25 -29.55 11.37 -11.99
N ASP A 26 -28.30 11.14 -12.37
CA ASP A 26 -27.56 12.08 -13.20
C ASP A 26 -28.21 12.16 -14.58
N ALA A 27 -28.57 13.37 -15.00
CA ALA A 27 -29.29 13.61 -16.25
C ALA A 27 -28.44 13.26 -17.48
N ASP A 28 -27.11 13.40 -17.38
CA ASP A 28 -26.21 13.20 -18.52
C ASP A 28 -25.81 11.73 -18.68
N SER A 29 -25.42 11.09 -17.58
CA SER A 29 -24.91 9.70 -17.62
C SER A 29 -25.95 8.63 -17.32
N GLY A 30 -27.12 8.99 -16.78
CA GLY A 30 -28.13 8.04 -16.29
C GLY A 30 -27.71 7.28 -15.03
N ASN A 31 -26.55 7.59 -14.45
CA ASN A 31 -26.05 6.93 -13.25
C ASN A 31 -26.78 7.42 -11.99
N ILE A 32 -26.92 6.53 -11.01
CA ILE A 32 -27.48 6.87 -9.70
C ILE A 32 -26.36 7.38 -8.79
N LEU A 33 -26.40 8.67 -8.45
CA LEU A 33 -25.56 9.28 -7.45
C LEU A 33 -26.18 9.07 -6.05
N LYS A 34 -25.50 8.31 -5.19
CA LYS A 34 -25.95 8.06 -3.81
C LYS A 34 -25.36 9.09 -2.85
N PHE A 35 -26.24 9.76 -2.12
CA PHE A 35 -25.89 10.68 -1.04
C PHE A 35 -26.19 10.05 0.33
N THR A 36 -25.37 10.38 1.31
CA THR A 36 -25.47 9.85 2.69
C THR A 36 -25.46 11.02 3.67
N SER A 37 -26.35 11.00 4.64
CA SER A 37 -26.35 11.99 5.73
C SER A 37 -25.04 11.95 6.52
N ALA A 38 -24.48 13.12 6.83
CA ALA A 38 -23.34 13.23 7.74
C ALA A 38 -23.71 12.72 9.13
N ASN A 39 -24.94 12.99 9.57
CA ASN A 39 -25.46 12.57 10.87
C ASN A 39 -25.79 11.07 10.87
N ARG A 40 -25.66 10.50 12.08
CA ARG A 40 -26.08 9.14 12.45
C ARG A 40 -27.03 9.27 13.63
N TRP A 41 -28.14 8.55 13.61
CA TRP A 41 -29.12 8.55 14.69
C TRP A 41 -29.18 7.20 15.36
N THR A 42 -29.30 7.18 16.68
CA THR A 42 -29.52 5.96 17.48
C THR A 42 -30.99 5.71 17.79
N ASP A 43 -31.87 6.65 17.43
CA ASP A 43 -33.31 6.48 17.49
C ASP A 43 -33.87 6.31 16.08
N LYS A 44 -34.60 5.22 15.88
CA LYS A 44 -35.20 4.87 14.59
C LYS A 44 -36.32 5.83 14.21
N ALA A 45 -37.12 6.31 15.17
CA ALA A 45 -38.24 7.19 14.89
C ALA A 45 -37.73 8.52 14.31
N THR A 46 -36.75 9.13 14.97
CA THR A 46 -36.08 10.35 14.50
C THR A 46 -35.50 10.18 13.10
N ALA A 47 -34.81 9.06 12.83
CA ALA A 47 -34.26 8.79 11.50
C ALA A 47 -35.35 8.62 10.43
N THR A 48 -36.48 8.01 10.80
CA THR A 48 -37.63 7.79 9.91
C THR A 48 -38.33 9.11 9.57
N ASP A 49 -38.49 10.01 10.55
CA ASP A 49 -39.08 11.32 10.33
C ASP A 49 -38.22 12.16 9.39
N ILE A 50 -36.89 12.13 9.56
CA ILE A 50 -35.96 12.81 8.67
C ILE A 50 -36.01 12.20 7.27
N TYR A 51 -36.02 10.86 7.16
CA TYR A 51 -36.16 10.17 5.88
C TYR A 51 -37.43 10.61 5.14
N ASN A 52 -38.58 10.68 5.82
CA ASN A 52 -39.84 11.12 5.22
C ASN A 52 -39.74 12.58 4.74
N LYS A 53 -39.17 13.48 5.56
CA LYS A 53 -38.94 14.88 5.14
C LYS A 53 -38.07 14.98 3.88
N VAL A 54 -36.98 14.20 3.79
CA VAL A 54 -36.11 14.18 2.61
C VAL A 54 -36.87 13.62 1.39
N LYS A 55 -37.63 12.54 1.57
CA LYS A 55 -38.45 11.94 0.51
C LYS A 55 -39.50 12.91 -0.03
N ASP A 56 -40.19 13.62 0.86
CA ASP A 56 -41.26 14.55 0.52
C ASP A 56 -40.75 15.84 -0.14
N THR A 57 -39.49 16.21 0.09
CA THR A 57 -38.87 17.39 -0.55
C THR A 57 -38.73 17.21 -2.07
N GLY A 58 -38.54 15.98 -2.55
CA GLY A 58 -38.54 15.61 -3.97
C GLY A 58 -37.42 16.21 -4.84
N SER A 59 -36.61 17.11 -4.30
CA SER A 59 -35.52 17.80 -5.00
C SER A 59 -34.36 18.09 -4.05
N VAL A 60 -33.17 18.25 -4.62
CA VAL A 60 -31.96 18.62 -3.86
C VAL A 60 -31.18 19.67 -4.64
N ILE A 61 -30.47 20.53 -3.91
CA ILE A 61 -29.60 21.55 -4.49
C ILE A 61 -28.16 21.20 -4.15
N ILE A 62 -27.32 21.05 -5.18
CA ILE A 62 -25.89 20.87 -4.99
C ILE A 62 -25.30 22.21 -4.54
N THR A 63 -24.85 22.28 -3.30
CA THR A 63 -24.29 23.51 -2.71
C THR A 63 -22.82 23.71 -3.03
N LYS A 64 -22.10 22.63 -3.38
CA LYS A 64 -20.66 22.67 -3.68
C LYS A 64 -20.23 21.47 -4.53
N VAL A 65 -19.49 21.75 -5.59
CA VAL A 65 -18.70 20.76 -6.34
C VAL A 65 -17.23 21.14 -6.19
N ALA A 66 -16.37 20.17 -5.88
CA ALA A 66 -14.94 20.40 -5.75
C ALA A 66 -14.16 19.25 -6.37
N THR A 67 -13.41 19.54 -7.42
CA THR A 67 -12.44 18.62 -8.01
C THR A 67 -11.10 18.83 -7.36
N LYS A 68 -10.50 17.77 -6.82
CA LYS A 68 -9.16 17.81 -6.23
C LYS A 68 -8.30 16.77 -6.90
N ARG A 69 -7.17 17.19 -7.49
CA ARG A 69 -6.10 16.27 -7.86
C ARG A 69 -5.50 15.71 -6.57
N LYS A 70 -5.56 14.40 -6.40
CA LYS A 70 -4.80 13.68 -5.37
C LYS A 70 -3.61 13.03 -6.07
N VAL A 71 -2.44 13.21 -5.50
CA VAL A 71 -1.21 12.53 -5.91
C VAL A 71 -0.91 11.52 -4.82
N GLU A 72 -0.81 10.25 -5.19
CA GLU A 72 -0.38 9.19 -4.29
C GLU A 72 1.13 9.03 -4.47
N LYS A 73 1.87 9.22 -3.39
CA LYS A 73 3.33 9.16 -3.46
C LYS A 73 3.79 7.74 -3.65
N ALA A 74 4.88 7.56 -4.40
CA ALA A 74 5.60 6.30 -4.47
C ALA A 74 5.86 5.74 -3.04
N PRO A 75 5.60 4.44 -2.81
CA PRO A 75 5.79 3.84 -1.49
C PRO A 75 7.26 3.83 -1.10
N LEU A 76 7.55 3.88 0.20
CA LEU A 76 8.91 3.66 0.68
C LEU A 76 9.32 2.20 0.46
N LEU A 77 10.63 1.96 0.32
CA LEU A 77 11.23 0.62 0.30
C LEU A 77 10.84 -0.21 1.54
N TYR A 78 11.03 -1.52 1.47
CA TYR A 78 10.73 -2.39 2.60
C TYR A 78 11.76 -2.28 3.72
N ASP A 79 11.25 -2.26 4.95
CA ASP A 79 11.95 -2.83 6.11
C ASP A 79 11.42 -4.26 6.35
N LEU A 80 11.98 -4.98 7.32
CA LEU A 80 11.50 -6.35 7.62
C LEU A 80 10.02 -6.38 8.02
N THR A 81 9.58 -5.40 8.81
CA THR A 81 8.24 -5.39 9.41
C THR A 81 7.16 -5.16 8.34
N THR A 82 7.43 -4.29 7.38
CA THR A 82 6.53 -3.96 6.28
C THR A 82 6.47 -5.09 5.26
N LEU A 83 7.61 -5.72 4.94
CA LEU A 83 7.62 -6.95 4.15
C LEU A 83 6.81 -8.06 4.82
N GLN A 84 6.99 -8.30 6.12
CA GLN A 84 6.22 -9.30 6.88
C GLN A 84 4.72 -9.01 6.90
N LYS A 85 4.32 -7.74 7.08
CA LYS A 85 2.91 -7.33 7.07
C LYS A 85 2.27 -7.56 5.71
N GLU A 86 2.93 -7.17 4.62
CA GLU A 86 2.39 -7.38 3.28
C GLU A 86 2.39 -8.85 2.88
N ALA A 87 3.44 -9.61 3.21
CA ALA A 87 3.51 -11.04 2.92
C ALA A 87 2.41 -11.80 3.68
N ASN A 88 2.10 -11.37 4.92
CA ASN A 88 0.98 -11.91 5.67
C ASN A 88 -0.36 -11.58 5.00
N SER A 89 -0.58 -10.31 4.61
CA SER A 89 -1.83 -9.87 3.99
C SER A 89 -2.08 -10.48 2.61
N GLN A 90 -1.05 -10.69 1.81
CA GLN A 90 -1.17 -11.14 0.41
C GLN A 90 -1.02 -12.66 0.27
N HIS A 91 -0.21 -13.30 1.13
CA HIS A 91 0.16 -14.70 0.99
C HIS A 91 -0.05 -15.54 2.26
N GLY A 92 -0.53 -14.95 3.36
CA GLY A 92 -0.75 -15.66 4.62
C GLY A 92 0.53 -16.06 5.35
N PHE A 93 1.70 -15.56 4.95
CA PHE A 93 2.97 -15.91 5.58
C PHE A 93 3.03 -15.38 7.02
N THR A 94 3.54 -16.20 7.94
CA THR A 94 3.85 -15.73 9.29
C THR A 94 5.09 -14.83 9.25
N ALA A 95 5.24 -13.96 10.25
CA ALA A 95 6.43 -13.11 10.35
C ALA A 95 7.74 -13.93 10.36
N GLU A 96 7.73 -15.07 11.07
CA GLU A 96 8.87 -16.00 11.14
C GLU A 96 9.17 -16.66 9.79
N HIS A 97 8.13 -17.10 9.05
CA HIS A 97 8.31 -17.70 7.73
C HIS A 97 8.92 -16.71 6.73
N THR A 98 8.40 -15.48 6.68
CA THR A 98 8.97 -14.42 5.82
C THR A 98 10.41 -14.10 6.19
N LEU A 99 10.74 -14.00 7.49
CA LEU A 99 12.12 -13.78 7.92
C LEU A 99 13.03 -14.94 7.53
N SER A 100 12.59 -16.18 7.70
CA SER A 100 13.34 -17.38 7.31
C SER A 100 13.69 -17.36 5.81
N ILE A 101 12.72 -17.01 4.96
CA ILE A 101 12.94 -16.89 3.52
C ILE A 101 13.89 -15.74 3.19
N ALA A 102 13.65 -14.55 3.75
CA ALA A 102 14.51 -13.39 3.51
C ALA A 102 15.97 -13.66 3.96
N GLN A 103 16.14 -14.37 5.08
CA GLN A 103 17.45 -14.79 5.56
C GLN A 103 18.15 -15.72 4.55
N LYS A 104 17.45 -16.71 3.99
CA LYS A 104 18.00 -17.58 2.93
C LYS A 104 18.39 -16.79 1.68
N LEU A 105 17.54 -15.87 1.22
CA LEU A 105 17.84 -15.02 0.07
C LEU A 105 19.07 -14.14 0.31
N TYR A 106 19.25 -13.64 1.53
CA TYR A 106 20.43 -12.85 1.93
C TYR A 106 21.70 -13.71 1.98
N GLU A 107 21.63 -14.91 2.55
CA GLU A 107 22.78 -15.84 2.59
C GLU A 107 23.20 -16.30 1.19
N ALA A 108 22.23 -16.44 0.29
CA ALA A 108 22.44 -16.65 -1.15
C ALA A 108 22.89 -15.39 -1.90
N LYS A 109 23.01 -14.24 -1.21
CA LYS A 109 23.40 -12.93 -1.73
C LYS A 109 22.47 -12.36 -2.79
N PHE A 110 21.19 -12.73 -2.80
CA PHE A 110 20.19 -12.19 -3.73
C PHE A 110 19.55 -10.90 -3.24
N ILE A 111 19.47 -10.70 -1.93
CA ILE A 111 18.97 -9.48 -1.31
C ILE A 111 19.95 -8.93 -0.28
N THR A 112 19.74 -7.67 0.14
CA THR A 112 20.51 -7.03 1.21
C THR A 112 20.04 -7.48 2.60
N TYR A 113 20.78 -7.08 3.63
CA TYR A 113 20.57 -7.60 4.99
C TYR A 113 19.12 -7.43 5.49
N PRO A 114 18.40 -8.53 5.81
CA PRO A 114 16.96 -8.48 5.93
C PRO A 114 16.46 -8.07 7.31
N ARG A 115 17.31 -8.03 8.33
CA ARG A 115 16.93 -7.57 9.68
C ARG A 115 17.18 -6.07 9.81
N THR A 116 16.50 -5.32 8.96
CA THR A 116 16.54 -3.85 8.93
C THR A 116 15.20 -3.27 9.39
N SER A 117 15.27 -2.16 10.12
CA SER A 117 14.14 -1.30 10.46
C SER A 117 14.07 -0.06 9.57
N SER A 118 15.06 0.15 8.70
CA SER A 118 15.11 1.27 7.78
C SER A 118 14.28 1.00 6.54
N ARG A 119 13.55 2.03 6.10
CA ARG A 119 12.90 2.09 4.79
C ARG A 119 13.62 3.06 3.83
N TYR A 120 14.84 3.44 4.21
CA TYR A 120 15.67 4.42 3.52
C TYR A 120 17.01 3.83 3.09
N ILE A 121 17.57 4.43 2.04
CA ILE A 121 18.93 4.18 1.55
C ILE A 121 19.70 5.51 1.49
N SER A 122 21.03 5.43 1.48
CA SER A 122 21.92 6.57 1.30
C SER A 122 22.12 6.90 -0.18
N ASP A 123 22.66 8.08 -0.46
CA ASP A 123 22.90 8.56 -1.83
C ASP A 123 23.88 7.67 -2.61
N ASP A 124 24.87 7.07 -1.94
CA ASP A 124 25.82 6.14 -2.55
C ASP A 124 25.15 4.83 -2.98
N VAL A 125 24.24 4.27 -2.16
CA VAL A 125 23.45 3.10 -2.54
C VAL A 125 22.51 3.44 -3.69
N PHE A 126 21.85 4.60 -3.62
CA PHE A 126 20.97 5.08 -4.69
C PHE A 126 21.69 5.20 -6.04
N ALA A 127 22.95 5.68 -6.05
CA ALA A 127 23.76 5.80 -7.26
C ALA A 127 24.02 4.46 -7.98
N THR A 128 23.86 3.33 -7.30
CA THR A 128 24.01 1.98 -7.91
C THR A 128 22.76 1.49 -8.63
N LEU A 129 21.58 2.01 -8.28
CA LEU A 129 20.29 1.49 -8.75
C LEU A 129 20.06 1.61 -10.26
N PRO A 130 20.50 2.68 -10.96
CA PRO A 130 20.31 2.77 -12.41
C PRO A 130 20.97 1.60 -13.15
N LYS A 131 22.18 1.19 -12.71
CA LYS A 131 22.87 0.03 -13.30
C LYS A 131 22.15 -1.28 -12.99
N LEU A 132 21.63 -1.42 -11.76
CA LEU A 132 20.87 -2.57 -11.34
C LEU A 132 19.57 -2.73 -12.16
N PHE A 133 18.79 -1.66 -12.33
CA PHE A 133 17.59 -1.69 -13.16
C PHE A 133 17.89 -1.98 -14.62
N LYS A 134 18.95 -1.38 -15.18
CA LYS A 134 19.37 -1.69 -16.56
C LYS A 134 19.64 -3.18 -16.78
N ASN A 135 20.23 -3.87 -15.80
CA ASN A 135 20.46 -5.32 -15.89
C ASN A 135 19.15 -6.14 -15.86
N LEU A 136 18.06 -5.56 -15.36
CA LEU A 136 16.74 -6.21 -15.23
C LEU A 136 15.83 -5.95 -16.43
N GLU A 137 16.20 -5.11 -17.39
CA GLU A 137 15.38 -4.82 -18.58
C GLU A 137 15.04 -6.07 -19.42
N ASN A 138 15.90 -7.10 -19.35
CA ASN A 138 15.70 -8.39 -20.02
C ASN A 138 15.11 -9.47 -19.10
N HIS A 139 14.73 -9.12 -17.87
CA HIS A 139 14.08 -10.05 -16.95
C HIS A 139 12.72 -10.46 -17.53
N SER A 140 12.47 -11.77 -17.62
CA SER A 140 11.28 -12.34 -18.30
C SER A 140 9.95 -11.78 -17.78
N GLU A 141 9.85 -11.57 -16.45
CA GLU A 141 8.62 -11.10 -15.80
C GLU A 141 8.56 -9.60 -15.50
N TYR A 142 9.71 -8.96 -15.24
CA TYR A 142 9.80 -7.60 -14.73
C TYR A 142 10.44 -6.61 -15.70
N GLY A 143 11.04 -7.09 -16.80
CA GLY A 143 11.75 -6.25 -17.75
C GLY A 143 10.89 -5.14 -18.34
N GLU A 144 9.65 -5.45 -18.73
CA GLU A 144 8.71 -4.43 -19.24
C GLU A 144 8.34 -3.40 -18.17
N LYS A 145 8.19 -3.79 -16.90
CA LYS A 145 7.91 -2.84 -15.80
C LYS A 145 9.11 -1.95 -15.51
N VAL A 146 10.32 -2.50 -15.60
CA VAL A 146 11.56 -1.75 -15.41
C VAL A 146 11.76 -0.73 -16.54
N LYS A 147 11.45 -1.09 -17.78
CA LYS A 147 11.49 -0.15 -18.94
C LYS A 147 10.50 1.01 -18.84
N LEU A 148 9.47 0.89 -18.00
CA LEU A 148 8.50 1.96 -17.72
C LEU A 148 8.97 2.93 -16.63
N LEU A 149 10.07 2.65 -15.94
CA LEU A 149 10.66 3.60 -15.00
C LEU A 149 11.09 4.87 -15.74
N PRO A 150 11.03 6.04 -15.09
CA PRO A 150 11.50 7.27 -15.70
C PRO A 150 13.03 7.25 -15.88
N GLY A 151 13.59 8.29 -16.50
CA GLY A 151 15.04 8.48 -16.51
C GLY A 151 15.62 8.46 -15.10
N SER A 152 16.86 7.98 -14.94
CA SER A 152 17.49 7.82 -13.61
C SER A 152 17.58 9.13 -12.81
N GLU A 153 17.66 10.26 -13.50
CA GLU A 153 17.62 11.62 -12.99
C GLU A 153 16.27 11.98 -12.34
N ASP A 154 15.20 11.33 -12.77
CA ASP A 154 13.81 11.56 -12.37
C ASP A 154 13.27 10.45 -11.45
N TYR A 155 14.10 9.50 -11.03
CA TYR A 155 13.71 8.51 -10.01
C TYR A 155 13.22 9.19 -8.73
N CYS A 156 12.11 8.69 -8.20
CA CYS A 156 11.56 9.19 -6.95
C CYS A 156 12.55 9.00 -5.79
N LYS A 157 12.83 10.08 -5.06
CA LYS A 157 13.82 10.10 -3.96
C LYS A 157 13.19 9.96 -2.57
N ASN A 158 11.93 9.53 -2.49
CA ASN A 158 11.21 9.41 -1.21
C ASN A 158 11.93 8.48 -0.21
N SER A 159 12.63 7.45 -0.71
CA SER A 159 13.42 6.52 0.10
C SER A 159 14.92 6.88 0.19
N VAL A 160 15.37 7.99 -0.41
CA VAL A 160 16.79 8.39 -0.42
C VAL A 160 17.02 9.44 0.66
N ASN A 161 17.51 9.01 1.81
CA ASN A 161 17.79 9.89 2.94
C ASN A 161 18.76 9.22 3.93
N ALA A 162 20.05 9.54 3.83
CA ALA A 162 21.09 8.96 4.69
C ALA A 162 20.84 9.20 6.20
N ALA A 163 20.25 10.35 6.58
CA ALA A 163 19.98 10.67 7.98
C ALA A 163 18.85 9.81 8.60
N LYS A 164 18.09 9.08 7.78
CA LYS A 164 17.04 8.16 8.22
C LYS A 164 17.42 6.69 8.08
N VAL A 165 18.62 6.41 7.60
CA VAL A 165 19.20 5.06 7.62
C VAL A 165 19.58 4.73 9.06
N THR A 166 19.15 3.58 9.56
CA THR A 166 19.53 3.06 10.88
C THR A 166 20.82 2.24 10.74
N ASP A 167 21.04 1.23 11.58
CA ASP A 167 22.22 0.35 11.48
C ASP A 167 22.36 -0.33 10.10
N HIS A 168 21.23 -0.52 9.41
CA HIS A 168 21.16 -1.08 8.06
C HIS A 168 20.20 -0.25 7.20
N HIS A 169 20.44 -0.23 5.88
CA HIS A 169 19.54 0.40 4.93
C HIS A 169 18.33 -0.50 4.59
N ALA A 170 17.42 -0.03 3.76
CA ALA A 170 16.23 -0.78 3.35
C ALA A 170 16.54 -2.06 2.57
N LEU A 171 15.58 -2.97 2.52
CA LEU A 171 15.65 -4.19 1.70
C LEU A 171 15.70 -3.85 0.21
N LEU A 172 16.73 -4.34 -0.46
CA LEU A 172 16.94 -4.27 -1.91
C LEU A 172 17.32 -5.66 -2.43
N ILE A 173 17.05 -5.92 -3.71
CA ILE A 173 17.77 -6.98 -4.42
C ILE A 173 19.19 -6.52 -4.73
N THR A 174 20.10 -7.46 -4.97
CA THR A 174 21.50 -7.17 -5.35
C THR A 174 21.70 -7.31 -6.86
N GLU A 175 22.90 -7.02 -7.36
CA GLU A 175 23.26 -7.31 -8.76
C GLU A 175 23.36 -8.81 -9.10
N ASN A 176 23.36 -9.69 -8.09
CA ASN A 176 23.49 -11.13 -8.33
C ASN A 176 22.17 -11.67 -8.92
N ALA A 177 22.28 -12.35 -10.06
CA ALA A 177 21.13 -13.00 -10.68
C ALA A 177 20.54 -14.07 -9.73
N ALA A 178 19.29 -13.89 -9.35
CA ALA A 178 18.59 -14.84 -8.49
C ALA A 178 18.18 -16.09 -9.29
N ILE A 179 19.03 -17.11 -9.25
CA ILE A 179 18.84 -18.38 -9.97
C ILE A 179 18.31 -19.43 -9.02
N GLY A 180 17.36 -20.26 -9.49
CA GLY A 180 16.88 -21.41 -8.74
C GLY A 180 15.89 -21.08 -7.62
N LEU A 181 15.33 -19.86 -7.58
CA LEU A 181 14.26 -19.52 -6.63
C LEU A 181 13.02 -20.36 -6.89
N PHE A 182 12.44 -20.92 -5.83
CA PHE A 182 11.25 -21.76 -5.94
C PHE A 182 10.17 -21.36 -4.91
N LYS A 183 8.90 -21.41 -5.31
CA LYS A 183 7.72 -21.12 -4.47
C LYS A 183 7.88 -19.82 -3.68
N ASP A 184 7.90 -19.91 -2.35
CA ASP A 184 7.85 -18.77 -1.44
C ASP A 184 9.11 -17.90 -1.50
N GLU A 185 10.26 -18.49 -1.87
CA GLU A 185 11.50 -17.72 -2.08
C GLU A 185 11.37 -16.76 -3.25
N LYS A 186 10.76 -17.23 -4.36
CA LYS A 186 10.44 -16.38 -5.50
C LYS A 186 9.44 -15.29 -5.11
N ILE A 187 8.40 -15.64 -4.35
CA ILE A 187 7.40 -14.65 -3.89
C ILE A 187 8.06 -13.53 -3.09
N VAL A 188 8.87 -13.84 -2.06
CA VAL A 188 9.50 -12.83 -1.22
C VAL A 188 10.52 -11.98 -2.01
N TYR A 189 11.30 -12.60 -2.89
CA TYR A 189 12.21 -11.87 -3.78
C TYR A 189 11.46 -10.91 -4.70
N ASP A 190 10.40 -11.39 -5.35
CA ASP A 190 9.57 -10.61 -6.26
C ASP A 190 8.89 -9.44 -5.56
N MET A 191 8.42 -9.64 -4.31
CA MET A 191 7.89 -8.55 -3.50
C MET A 191 8.92 -7.44 -3.32
N ILE A 192 10.17 -7.77 -2.97
CA ILE A 192 11.24 -6.79 -2.78
C ILE A 192 11.55 -6.07 -4.10
N LEU A 193 11.66 -6.81 -5.21
CA LEU A 193 11.89 -6.24 -6.54
C LEU A 193 10.74 -5.32 -6.99
N CYS A 194 9.49 -5.75 -6.85
CA CYS A 194 8.33 -4.93 -7.19
C CYS A 194 8.30 -3.65 -6.36
N ARG A 195 8.57 -3.74 -5.05
CA ARG A 195 8.64 -2.57 -4.19
C ARG A 195 9.76 -1.60 -4.59
N MET A 196 10.90 -2.10 -5.06
CA MET A 196 11.93 -1.24 -5.63
C MET A 196 11.42 -0.52 -6.88
N ILE A 197 10.79 -1.22 -7.82
CA ILE A 197 10.24 -0.60 -9.03
C ILE A 197 9.20 0.48 -8.66
N GLU A 198 8.28 0.18 -7.74
CA GLU A 198 7.28 1.14 -7.25
C GLU A 198 7.93 2.37 -6.59
N ALA A 199 8.93 2.16 -5.72
CA ALA A 199 9.56 3.22 -4.94
C ALA A 199 10.33 4.24 -5.79
N PHE A 200 10.73 3.86 -7.01
CA PHE A 200 11.47 4.71 -7.95
C PHE A 200 10.68 5.07 -9.21
N SER A 201 9.40 4.68 -9.29
CA SER A 201 8.46 5.14 -10.33
C SER A 201 8.05 6.61 -10.11
N ALA A 202 7.48 7.24 -11.13
CA ALA A 202 6.91 8.59 -11.03
C ALA A 202 5.61 8.62 -10.19
N ASP A 203 5.33 9.77 -9.57
CA ASP A 203 4.11 10.09 -8.81
C ASP A 203 2.89 10.40 -9.71
#